data_AF-A0A9W6Q8R9-F1
#
_entry.id   AF-A0A9W6Q8R9-F1
#
_cell.length_a   1.000
_cell.length_b   1.000
_cell.length_c   1.000
_cell.angle_alpha   90.00
_cell.angle_beta   90.00
_cell.angle_gamma   90.00
#
_symmetry.space_group_name_H-M   'P 1'
#
loop_
_entity.id
_entity.type
_entity.pdbx_description
1 polymer ?
#
loop_
_entity_poly.entity_id
_entity_poly.type
_entity_poly.pdbx_seq_one_letter_code
_entity_poly.pdbx_strand_id
1 'polypeptide(L)'
;MGFPAGGDGTDPRAGSSEAPTLIVRGGRGPLPPQGGGPVEGLPPAWAADQWDDAYRRVRLAGRAYVWLNLVEQRMRALVDEVLRPVYAPAHGEEWVTAAAGPAGEEWVHRAAAVREVSRRKGYLLDPLDDDPLVFLTLPQLRELMVQHWPCFEPHLVDRREIELALDELEVARHVVSRNRALSQTVLDQTERAAARLLALLDGAHGGVPADVVEELVAGRYADVVAVHPDRVRLQRDLPVEDLLDGARRLDAVGIGLGMLCQNYTGKRLVRLASEGCRVRLLFLNPASSAVRRRERELGIGRGELGRAVEMNIMHVRRVRARLRDQGSFEIRVFDELPRFTAYLVEGQRTTGAGGRRRSTDLGVVQPYLRRARGIESPALVLRGGAGQESGGTEPGLLEVYREEFEGLWGDSRPVS
;
A
#
# COMPACT_ATOMS: atom_id res chain seq x y z
N MET A 1 61.02 -59.88 -2.79
CA MET A 1 60.18 -59.86 -1.58
C MET A 1 59.43 -58.54 -1.59
N GLY A 2 58.12 -58.41 -1.38
CA GLY A 2 57.09 -59.39 -0.99
C GLY A 2 56.05 -58.71 -0.10
N PHE A 3 54.90 -58.32 -0.66
CA PHE A 3 53.66 -57.95 0.08
C PHE A 3 53.10 -59.19 0.83
N PRO A 4 52.27 -59.11 1.92
CA PRO A 4 50.92 -58.49 2.03
C PRO A 4 50.65 -57.82 3.43
N ALA A 5 49.44 -57.44 3.92
CA ALA A 5 48.21 -56.79 3.40
C ALA A 5 47.30 -56.35 4.60
N GLY A 6 46.20 -55.61 4.36
CA GLY A 6 45.16 -55.18 5.34
C GLY A 6 45.26 -53.68 5.69
N GLY A 7 44.20 -52.85 5.67
CA GLY A 7 42.74 -53.08 5.74
C GLY A 7 42.26 -52.97 7.20
N ASP A 8 41.20 -52.24 7.59
CA ASP A 8 40.19 -51.46 6.85
C ASP A 8 39.49 -50.48 7.86
N GLY A 9 38.68 -49.51 7.42
CA GLY A 9 37.85 -48.64 8.30
C GLY A 9 38.03 -47.12 8.12
N THR A 10 37.27 -46.44 7.24
CA THR A 10 35.95 -45.80 7.48
C THR A 10 35.94 -44.53 8.34
N ASP A 11 35.70 -43.38 7.70
CA ASP A 11 35.30 -42.11 8.33
C ASP A 11 34.14 -41.47 7.52
N PRO A 12 32.99 -41.06 8.12
CA PRO A 12 31.80 -40.71 7.35
C PRO A 12 31.54 -39.21 7.13
N ARG A 13 31.38 -38.84 5.85
CA ARG A 13 30.44 -37.84 5.33
C ARG A 13 30.67 -36.35 5.71
N ALA A 14 31.49 -35.67 4.92
CA ALA A 14 31.21 -34.30 4.50
C ALA A 14 30.65 -34.32 3.06
N GLY A 15 29.39 -33.92 2.88
CA GLY A 15 28.71 -33.93 1.57
C GLY A 15 28.83 -32.60 0.83
N SER A 16 29.87 -32.42 0.02
CA SER A 16 29.89 -31.34 -0.97
C SER A 16 28.95 -31.66 -2.13
N SER A 17 28.03 -30.74 -2.43
CA SER A 17 27.16 -30.84 -3.62
C SER A 17 27.92 -30.37 -4.87
N GLU A 18 28.93 -31.12 -5.31
CA GLU A 18 29.47 -30.95 -6.66
C GLU A 18 28.43 -31.33 -7.71
N ALA A 19 28.23 -30.47 -8.71
CA ALA A 19 27.35 -30.77 -9.82
C ALA A 19 27.94 -31.92 -10.67
N PRO A 20 27.16 -32.94 -11.05
CA PRO A 20 27.71 -34.13 -11.70
C PRO A 20 28.15 -33.81 -13.13
N THR A 21 29.46 -33.69 -13.33
CA THR A 21 30.07 -33.64 -14.67
C THR A 21 29.99 -35.03 -15.29
N LEU A 22 28.93 -35.29 -16.04
CA LEU A 22 28.73 -36.54 -16.79
C LEU A 22 29.73 -36.62 -17.95
N ILE A 23 30.87 -37.28 -17.72
CA ILE A 23 31.78 -37.70 -18.78
C ILE A 23 31.14 -38.86 -19.54
N VAL A 24 30.44 -38.54 -20.63
CA VAL A 24 29.85 -39.54 -21.53
C VAL A 24 30.97 -40.23 -22.33
N ARG A 25 31.27 -41.48 -21.98
CA ARG A 25 32.08 -42.36 -22.85
C ARG A 25 31.29 -42.67 -24.13
N GLY A 26 31.92 -42.44 -25.28
CA GLY A 26 31.25 -42.51 -26.58
C GLY A 26 30.79 -43.91 -26.98
N GLY A 27 29.49 -44.07 -27.18
CA GLY A 27 28.89 -45.12 -28.00
C GLY A 27 28.51 -44.57 -29.37
N ARG A 28 28.91 -45.26 -30.46
CA ARG A 28 28.57 -44.85 -31.83
C ARG A 28 27.09 -45.13 -32.15
N GLY A 29 26.23 -44.14 -31.92
CA GLY A 29 24.89 -44.06 -32.53
C GLY A 29 24.90 -43.08 -33.72
N PRO A 30 23.99 -43.23 -34.72
CA PRO A 30 23.90 -42.27 -35.82
C PRO A 30 23.44 -40.91 -35.30
N LEU A 31 24.20 -39.85 -35.60
CA LEU A 31 23.78 -38.48 -35.34
C LEU A 31 22.59 -38.10 -36.25
N PRO A 32 21.64 -37.28 -35.78
CA PRO A 32 20.63 -36.70 -36.66
C PRO A 32 21.32 -35.82 -37.73
N PRO A 33 20.70 -35.62 -38.91
CA PRO A 33 21.32 -34.89 -40.00
C PRO A 33 21.66 -33.46 -39.59
N GLN A 34 22.92 -33.06 -39.80
CA GLN A 34 23.38 -31.68 -39.61
C GLN A 34 22.77 -30.77 -40.70
N GLY A 35 21.54 -30.31 -40.46
CA GLY A 35 20.86 -29.32 -41.27
C GLY A 35 20.89 -27.95 -40.60
N GLY A 36 21.65 -27.02 -41.18
CA GLY A 36 21.75 -25.63 -40.72
C GLY A 36 22.93 -25.36 -39.78
N GLY A 37 23.76 -24.37 -40.14
CA GLY A 37 24.68 -23.75 -39.19
C GLY A 37 23.93 -22.99 -38.10
N PRO A 38 24.61 -22.43 -37.10
CA PRO A 38 23.96 -21.65 -36.05
C PRO A 38 23.21 -20.49 -36.69
N VAL A 39 21.87 -20.54 -36.63
CA VAL A 39 21.04 -19.38 -36.94
C VAL A 39 21.30 -18.38 -35.82
N GLU A 40 22.12 -17.38 -36.12
CA GLU A 40 22.40 -16.23 -35.24
C GLU A 40 21.16 -15.32 -35.21
N GLY A 41 20.06 -15.89 -34.69
CA GLY A 41 18.80 -15.22 -34.49
C GLY A 41 18.82 -14.40 -33.21
N LEU A 42 18.16 -13.24 -33.25
CA LEU A 42 17.82 -12.48 -32.06
C LEU A 42 17.16 -13.41 -31.03
N PRO A 43 17.47 -13.27 -29.73
CA PRO A 43 16.83 -14.08 -28.70
C PRO A 43 15.29 -13.92 -28.79
N PRO A 44 14.52 -15.01 -28.64
CA PRO A 44 13.08 -14.98 -28.86
C PRO A 44 12.43 -13.97 -27.91
N ALA A 45 11.90 -12.90 -28.50
CA ALA A 45 11.17 -11.87 -27.76
C ALA A 45 9.89 -12.46 -27.17
N TRP A 46 9.54 -12.04 -25.95
CA TRP A 46 8.27 -12.41 -25.33
C TRP A 46 7.10 -11.80 -26.09
N ALA A 47 6.06 -12.61 -26.31
CA ALA A 47 4.77 -12.14 -26.78
C ALA A 47 4.03 -11.32 -25.69
N ALA A 48 3.00 -10.58 -26.08
CA ALA A 48 2.28 -9.67 -25.17
C ALA A 48 1.61 -10.39 -24.00
N ASP A 49 1.06 -11.59 -24.22
CA ASP A 49 0.46 -12.45 -23.20
C ASP A 49 1.49 -13.00 -22.20
N GLN A 50 2.72 -13.28 -22.68
CA GLN A 50 3.84 -13.68 -21.83
C GLN A 50 4.31 -12.52 -20.94
N TRP A 51 4.35 -11.30 -21.48
CA TRP A 51 4.57 -10.09 -20.69
C TRP A 51 3.48 -9.88 -19.64
N ASP A 52 2.20 -9.98 -20.01
CA ASP A 52 1.07 -9.79 -19.09
C ASP A 52 1.08 -10.81 -17.94
N ASP A 53 1.39 -12.08 -18.21
CA ASP A 53 1.52 -13.09 -17.15
C ASP A 53 2.73 -12.83 -16.24
N ALA A 54 3.88 -12.44 -16.81
CA ALA A 54 5.05 -12.07 -16.05
C ALA A 54 4.80 -10.84 -15.16
N TYR A 55 4.22 -9.76 -15.70
CA TYR A 55 3.84 -8.56 -14.94
C TYR A 55 2.88 -8.90 -13.80
N ARG A 56 1.86 -9.72 -14.05
CA ARG A 56 0.93 -10.20 -13.02
C ARG A 56 1.67 -10.94 -11.90
N ARG A 57 2.52 -11.92 -12.23
CA ARG A 57 3.27 -12.71 -11.24
C ARG A 57 4.23 -11.85 -10.42
N VAL A 58 5.00 -10.97 -11.08
CA VAL A 58 5.94 -10.05 -10.42
C VAL A 58 5.20 -9.07 -9.52
N ARG A 59 4.05 -8.53 -9.93
CA ARG A 59 3.24 -7.63 -9.11
C ARG A 59 2.75 -8.30 -7.82
N LEU A 60 2.26 -9.54 -7.91
CA LEU A 60 1.81 -10.30 -6.74
C LEU A 60 2.97 -10.64 -5.78
N ALA A 61 4.09 -11.14 -6.32
CA ALA A 61 5.26 -11.49 -5.51
C ALA A 61 5.96 -10.26 -4.89
N GLY A 62 6.09 -9.17 -5.64
CA GLY A 62 6.68 -7.92 -5.15
C GLY A 62 5.84 -7.24 -4.07
N ARG A 63 4.50 -7.28 -4.19
CA ARG A 63 3.61 -6.76 -3.15
C ARG A 63 3.66 -7.59 -1.87
N ALA A 64 3.65 -8.93 -1.98
CA ALA A 64 3.89 -9.81 -0.84
C ALA A 64 5.28 -9.58 -0.21
N TYR A 65 6.32 -9.37 -1.03
CA TYR A 65 7.67 -9.06 -0.55
C TYR A 65 7.71 -7.79 0.31
N VAL A 66 7.06 -6.71 -0.11
CA VAL A 66 7.01 -5.46 0.67
C VAL A 66 6.42 -5.68 2.06
N TRP A 67 5.28 -6.38 2.14
CA TRP A 67 4.63 -6.71 3.41
C TRP A 67 5.48 -7.61 4.31
N LEU A 68 6.07 -8.67 3.75
CA LEU A 68 6.94 -9.60 4.47
C LEU A 68 8.23 -8.91 4.96
N ASN A 69 8.82 -8.04 4.13
CA ASN A 69 9.98 -7.25 4.52
C ASN A 69 9.64 -6.28 5.67
N LEU A 70 8.49 -5.60 5.63
CA LEU A 70 8.08 -4.70 6.71
C LEU A 70 7.90 -5.46 8.05
N VAL A 71 7.31 -6.66 8.02
CA VAL A 71 7.25 -7.56 9.19
C VAL A 71 8.64 -7.93 9.68
N GLU A 72 9.52 -8.44 8.81
CA GLU A 72 10.88 -8.83 9.21
C GLU A 72 11.67 -7.65 9.79
N GLN A 73 11.56 -6.45 9.21
CA GLN A 73 12.22 -5.24 9.71
C GLN A 73 11.68 -4.82 11.09
N ARG A 74 10.35 -4.86 11.32
CA ARG A 74 9.79 -4.56 12.64
C ARG A 74 10.21 -5.59 13.68
N MET A 75 10.27 -6.87 13.33
CA MET A 75 10.76 -7.93 14.22
C MET A 75 12.24 -7.78 14.54
N ARG A 76 13.11 -7.47 13.55
CA ARG A 76 14.53 -7.17 13.81
C ARG A 76 14.67 -6.00 14.78
N ALA A 77 13.99 -4.88 14.53
CA ALA A 77 14.03 -3.72 15.41
C ALA A 77 13.58 -4.04 16.85
N LEU A 78 12.52 -4.85 17.00
CA LEU A 78 12.02 -5.25 18.33
C LEU A 78 12.95 -6.24 19.05
N VAL A 79 13.52 -7.20 18.33
CA VAL A 79 14.53 -8.15 18.86
C VAL A 79 15.78 -7.39 19.30
N ASP A 80 16.20 -6.39 18.53
CA ASP A 80 17.32 -5.51 18.89
C ASP A 80 17.01 -4.71 20.17
N GLU A 81 15.89 -3.98 20.18
CA GLU A 81 15.44 -3.13 21.28
C GLU A 81 15.29 -3.90 22.62
N VAL A 82 14.81 -5.14 22.55
CA VAL A 82 14.52 -5.97 23.74
C VAL A 82 15.71 -6.82 24.18
N LEU A 83 16.44 -7.47 23.26
CA LEU A 83 17.49 -8.44 23.62
C LEU A 83 18.91 -7.85 23.61
N ARG A 84 19.22 -6.84 22.78
CA ARG A 84 20.56 -6.22 22.80
C ARG A 84 20.90 -5.65 24.18
N PRO A 85 20.01 -4.93 24.91
CA PRO A 85 20.31 -4.44 26.26
C PRO A 85 20.54 -5.54 27.31
N VAL A 86 20.04 -6.75 27.07
CA VAL A 86 20.19 -7.90 27.98
C VAL A 86 21.52 -8.63 27.71
N TYR A 87 21.84 -8.92 26.45
CA TYR A 87 22.98 -9.77 26.09
C TYR A 87 24.26 -8.99 25.75
N ALA A 88 24.17 -7.82 25.11
CA ALA A 88 25.36 -7.07 24.68
C ALA A 88 26.28 -6.61 25.83
N PRO A 89 25.80 -6.25 27.04
CA PRO A 89 26.69 -5.90 28.15
C PRO A 89 27.65 -7.02 28.59
N ALA A 90 27.28 -8.29 28.37
CA ALA A 90 28.10 -9.45 28.72
C ALA A 90 28.84 -10.07 27.52
N HIS A 91 28.28 -9.94 26.30
CA HIS A 91 28.75 -10.67 25.11
C HIS A 91 29.24 -9.77 23.96
N GLY A 92 29.10 -8.44 24.05
CA GLY A 92 29.58 -7.51 23.04
C GLY A 92 28.93 -7.73 21.66
N GLU A 93 29.74 -7.86 20.62
CA GLU A 93 29.28 -8.11 19.25
C GLU A 93 28.64 -9.51 19.08
N GLU A 94 29.00 -10.48 19.91
CA GLU A 94 28.47 -11.86 19.88
C GLU A 94 27.13 -12.02 20.62
N TRP A 95 26.44 -10.91 20.93
CA TRP A 95 25.18 -10.93 21.67
C TRP A 95 24.08 -11.74 20.96
N VAL A 96 24.04 -11.75 19.62
CA VAL A 96 23.07 -12.54 18.84
C VAL A 96 23.33 -14.04 19.03
N THR A 97 24.61 -14.46 18.99
CA THR A 97 25.04 -15.84 19.25
C THR A 97 24.68 -16.26 20.67
N ALA A 98 24.94 -15.39 21.65
CA ALA A 98 24.62 -15.63 23.06
C ALA A 98 23.10 -15.73 23.32
N ALA A 99 22.30 -14.86 22.69
CA ALA A 99 20.84 -14.91 22.78
C ALA A 99 20.28 -16.19 22.12
N ALA A 100 20.79 -16.58 20.95
CA ALA A 100 20.36 -17.79 20.25
C ALA A 100 20.70 -19.07 21.05
N GLY A 101 21.81 -19.07 21.78
CA GLY A 101 22.24 -20.21 22.61
C GLY A 101 22.57 -21.47 21.80
N PRO A 102 22.76 -22.63 22.46
CA PRO A 102 23.24 -23.85 21.79
C PRO A 102 22.30 -24.39 20.71
N ALA A 103 21.00 -24.15 20.82
CA ALA A 103 20.02 -24.55 19.81
C ALA A 103 20.05 -23.66 18.56
N GLY A 104 20.56 -22.42 18.69
CA GLY A 104 20.58 -21.45 17.60
C GLY A 104 21.95 -21.09 17.02
N GLU A 105 23.04 -21.49 17.68
CA GLU A 105 24.42 -21.25 17.27
C GLU A 105 24.67 -21.56 15.78
N GLU A 106 24.22 -22.72 15.29
CA GLU A 106 24.46 -23.15 13.90
C GLU A 106 23.83 -22.20 12.87
N TRP A 107 22.67 -21.60 13.16
CA TRP A 107 22.03 -20.67 12.24
C TRP A 107 22.50 -19.23 12.39
N VAL A 108 22.91 -18.79 13.58
CA VAL A 108 23.63 -17.50 13.74
C VAL A 108 24.97 -17.56 13.01
N HIS A 109 25.71 -18.66 13.15
CA HIS A 109 27.00 -18.82 12.48
C HIS A 109 26.86 -18.84 10.94
N ARG A 110 25.78 -19.44 10.41
CA ARG A 110 25.43 -19.33 8.99
C ARG A 110 25.09 -17.90 8.57
N ALA A 111 24.32 -17.16 9.37
CA ALA A 111 24.00 -15.75 9.12
C ALA A 111 25.27 -14.87 9.10
N ALA A 112 26.16 -15.03 10.08
CA ALA A 112 27.45 -14.36 10.15
C ALA A 112 28.38 -14.72 8.96
N ALA A 113 28.38 -15.99 8.50
CA ALA A 113 29.12 -16.39 7.31
C ALA A 113 28.56 -15.74 6.02
N VAL A 114 27.24 -15.60 5.89
CA VAL A 114 26.61 -14.89 4.75
C VAL A 114 26.91 -13.39 4.81
N ARG A 115 26.88 -12.78 5.99
CA ARG A 115 27.33 -11.40 6.23
C ARG A 115 28.78 -11.21 5.76
N GLU A 116 29.69 -12.08 6.20
CA GLU A 116 31.12 -11.99 5.85
C GLU A 116 31.39 -12.21 4.36
N VAL A 117 30.61 -13.07 3.69
CA VAL A 117 30.66 -13.19 2.22
C VAL A 117 30.13 -11.93 1.53
N SER A 118 29.05 -11.33 2.05
CA SER A 118 28.44 -10.11 1.49
C SER A 118 29.36 -8.89 1.65
N ARG A 119 29.99 -8.75 2.82
CA ARG A 119 31.00 -7.73 3.13
C ARG A 119 32.20 -7.81 2.18
N ARG A 120 32.81 -9.00 2.03
CA ARG A 120 33.95 -9.23 1.12
C ARG A 120 33.62 -9.03 -0.35
N LYS A 121 32.36 -9.20 -0.75
CA LYS A 121 31.90 -8.96 -2.13
C LYS A 121 31.37 -7.54 -2.37
N GLY A 122 31.32 -6.68 -1.35
CA GLY A 122 30.80 -5.31 -1.46
C GLY A 122 29.29 -5.25 -1.72
N TYR A 123 28.51 -6.20 -1.19
CA TYR A 123 27.05 -6.28 -1.38
C TYR A 123 26.23 -5.54 -0.32
N LEU A 124 26.86 -5.11 0.77
CA LEU A 124 26.22 -4.25 1.79
C LEU A 124 26.12 -2.83 1.23
N LEU A 125 24.89 -2.29 1.17
CA LEU A 125 24.62 -0.94 0.68
C LEU A 125 24.46 0.07 1.82
N ASP A 126 23.89 -0.36 2.95
CA ASP A 126 23.78 0.43 4.18
C ASP A 126 24.78 -0.10 5.23
N PRO A 127 25.63 0.75 5.85
CA PRO A 127 26.47 0.35 6.97
C PRO A 127 25.70 -0.21 8.18
N LEU A 128 24.42 0.16 8.35
CA LEU A 128 23.54 -0.38 9.40
C LEU A 128 23.16 -1.85 9.16
N ASP A 129 23.31 -2.36 7.93
CA ASP A 129 23.06 -3.77 7.60
C ASP A 129 24.23 -4.70 8.03
N ASP A 130 25.36 -4.17 8.52
CA ASP A 130 26.54 -4.97 8.91
C ASP A 130 26.44 -5.62 10.30
N ASP A 131 25.26 -6.17 10.65
CA ASP A 131 24.99 -6.89 11.91
C ASP A 131 24.40 -8.30 11.62
N PRO A 132 24.84 -9.37 12.31
CA PRO A 132 24.29 -10.73 12.13
C PRO A 132 22.76 -10.83 12.24
N LEU A 133 22.10 -9.98 13.03
CA LEU A 133 20.64 -9.93 13.20
C LEU A 133 19.91 -9.65 11.86
N VAL A 134 20.52 -8.85 10.98
CA VAL A 134 19.96 -8.48 9.68
C VAL A 134 19.85 -9.70 8.75
N PHE A 135 20.77 -10.64 8.89
CA PHE A 135 20.84 -11.87 8.11
C PHE A 135 19.95 -13.00 8.66
N LEU A 136 19.27 -12.79 9.80
CA LEU A 136 18.29 -13.74 10.31
C LEU A 136 16.99 -13.73 9.50
N THR A 137 16.45 -14.92 9.28
CA THR A 137 15.20 -15.17 8.58
C THR A 137 14.00 -15.09 9.53
N LEU A 138 12.78 -14.91 8.98
CA LEU A 138 11.54 -14.82 9.76
C LEU A 138 11.38 -15.94 10.82
N PRO A 139 11.65 -17.23 10.55
CA PRO A 139 11.59 -18.28 11.58
C PRO A 139 12.65 -18.15 12.68
N GLN A 140 13.83 -17.60 12.39
CA GLN A 140 14.90 -17.40 13.39
C GLN A 140 14.59 -16.20 14.30
N LEU A 141 14.01 -15.13 13.73
CA LEU A 141 13.49 -14.01 14.51
C LEU A 141 12.33 -14.45 15.42
N ARG A 142 11.42 -15.31 14.91
CA ARG A 142 10.38 -15.98 15.70
C ARG A 142 10.99 -16.78 16.85
N GLU A 143 11.99 -17.63 16.59
CA GLU A 143 12.62 -18.46 17.62
C GLU A 143 13.22 -17.60 18.75
N LEU A 144 13.94 -16.53 18.42
CA LEU A 144 14.47 -15.59 19.43
C LEU A 144 13.35 -14.96 20.27
N MET A 145 12.25 -14.51 19.64
CA MET A 145 11.11 -13.94 20.37
C MET A 145 10.40 -14.96 21.28
N VAL A 146 10.29 -16.21 20.80
CA VAL A 146 9.61 -17.32 21.48
C VAL A 146 10.43 -17.86 22.67
N GLN A 147 11.74 -18.02 22.49
CA GLN A 147 12.69 -18.47 23.52
C GLN A 147 12.81 -17.44 24.64
N HIS A 148 12.87 -16.16 24.31
CA HIS A 148 13.02 -15.05 25.27
C HIS A 148 11.71 -14.32 25.58
N TRP A 149 10.56 -15.00 25.43
CA TRP A 149 9.23 -14.38 25.62
C TRP A 149 9.07 -13.52 26.89
N PRO A 150 9.61 -13.90 28.07
CA PRO A 150 9.54 -13.05 29.28
C PRO A 150 10.16 -11.65 29.13
N CYS A 151 11.06 -11.44 28.15
CA CYS A 151 11.58 -10.12 27.81
C CYS A 151 10.63 -9.31 26.93
N PHE A 152 9.78 -9.96 26.14
CA PHE A 152 8.80 -9.33 25.24
C PHE A 152 7.41 -9.15 25.86
N GLU A 153 7.05 -9.96 26.85
CA GLU A 153 5.77 -9.89 27.59
C GLU A 153 5.40 -8.49 28.14
N PRO A 154 6.33 -7.63 28.61
CA PRO A 154 6.00 -6.26 29.01
C PRO A 154 5.58 -5.34 27.85
N HIS A 155 5.85 -5.73 26.60
CA HIS A 155 5.67 -4.93 25.39
C HIS A 155 4.60 -5.49 24.45
N LEU A 156 4.29 -6.79 24.53
CA LEU A 156 3.43 -7.51 23.59
C LEU A 156 2.31 -8.26 24.33
N VAL A 157 1.08 -8.16 23.83
CA VAL A 157 -0.13 -8.52 24.58
C VAL A 157 -0.54 -9.99 24.44
N ASP A 158 -0.28 -10.64 23.31
CA ASP A 158 -0.64 -12.04 23.06
C ASP A 158 0.43 -12.77 22.23
N ARG A 159 1.16 -13.69 22.89
CA ARG A 159 2.15 -14.58 22.28
C ARG A 159 1.56 -15.47 21.20
N ARG A 160 0.39 -16.04 21.47
CA ARG A 160 -0.24 -17.06 20.64
C ARG A 160 -0.80 -16.44 19.36
N GLU A 161 -1.36 -15.24 19.45
CA GLU A 161 -1.84 -14.52 18.26
C GLU A 161 -0.66 -14.13 17.33
N ILE A 162 0.48 -13.74 17.92
CA ILE A 162 1.72 -13.48 17.18
C ILE A 162 2.26 -14.76 16.51
N GLU A 163 2.37 -15.88 17.23
CA GLU A 163 2.81 -17.16 16.66
C GLU A 163 1.90 -17.61 15.51
N LEU A 164 0.58 -17.53 15.67
CA LEU A 164 -0.40 -17.88 14.62
C LEU A 164 -0.32 -16.96 13.40
N ALA A 165 -0.09 -15.66 13.61
CA ALA A 165 0.10 -14.71 12.50
C ALA A 165 1.42 -14.94 11.75
N LEU A 166 2.46 -15.41 12.44
CA LEU A 166 3.71 -15.83 11.80
C LEU A 166 3.54 -17.11 10.98
N ASP A 167 2.84 -18.12 11.51
CA ASP A 167 2.50 -19.37 10.79
C ASP A 167 1.77 -19.08 9.47
N GLU A 168 0.81 -18.14 9.47
CA GLU A 168 0.10 -17.71 8.26
C GLU A 168 1.02 -17.10 7.18
N LEU A 169 2.14 -16.48 7.58
CA LEU A 169 3.08 -15.82 6.68
C LEU A 169 4.16 -16.76 6.11
N GLU A 170 4.45 -17.90 6.75
CA GLU A 170 5.52 -18.81 6.32
C GLU A 170 5.33 -19.32 4.87
N VAL A 171 4.09 -19.64 4.49
CA VAL A 171 3.74 -20.09 3.14
C VAL A 171 4.10 -19.02 2.10
N ALA A 172 3.69 -17.78 2.36
CA ALA A 172 3.97 -16.65 1.47
C ALA A 172 5.48 -16.36 1.41
N ARG A 173 6.18 -16.40 2.55
CA ARG A 173 7.62 -16.21 2.62
C ARG A 173 8.38 -17.26 1.80
N HIS A 174 7.96 -18.52 1.87
CA HIS A 174 8.54 -19.63 1.10
C HIS A 174 8.27 -19.51 -0.42
N VAL A 175 7.09 -19.03 -0.82
CA VAL A 175 6.78 -18.76 -2.24
C VAL A 175 7.64 -17.60 -2.77
N VAL A 176 7.67 -16.47 -2.06
CA VAL A 176 8.38 -15.25 -2.47
C VAL A 176 9.89 -15.48 -2.52
N SER A 177 10.50 -16.07 -1.48
CA SER A 177 11.95 -16.35 -1.43
C SER A 177 12.46 -17.26 -2.55
N ARG A 178 11.57 -18.04 -3.18
CA ARG A 178 11.89 -18.94 -4.30
C ARG A 178 11.42 -18.41 -5.66
N ASN A 179 11.01 -17.14 -5.74
CA ASN A 179 10.46 -16.51 -6.94
C ASN A 179 9.32 -17.33 -7.60
N ARG A 180 8.50 -17.99 -6.77
CA ARG A 180 7.39 -18.85 -7.23
C ARG A 180 6.13 -18.02 -7.46
N ALA A 181 5.23 -18.53 -8.30
CA ALA A 181 3.94 -17.89 -8.54
C ALA A 181 3.07 -17.92 -7.27
N LEU A 182 2.56 -16.75 -6.89
CA LEU A 182 1.62 -16.53 -5.80
C LEU A 182 0.22 -16.29 -6.41
N SER A 183 -0.86 -16.76 -5.77
CA SER A 183 -2.23 -16.45 -6.20
C SER A 183 -2.73 -15.18 -5.51
N GLN A 184 -3.75 -14.53 -6.07
CA GLN A 184 -4.39 -13.35 -5.45
C GLN A 184 -4.92 -13.70 -4.05
N THR A 185 -5.55 -14.86 -3.87
CA THR A 185 -6.08 -15.30 -2.56
C THR A 185 -4.98 -15.43 -1.50
N VAL A 186 -3.81 -15.95 -1.86
CA VAL A 186 -2.66 -16.03 -0.94
C VAL A 186 -2.09 -14.65 -0.68
N LEU A 187 -2.07 -13.74 -1.67
CA LEU A 187 -1.71 -12.34 -1.44
C LEU A 187 -2.65 -11.69 -0.42
N ASP A 188 -3.96 -11.74 -0.66
CA ASP A 188 -4.96 -11.12 0.22
C ASP A 188 -4.88 -11.65 1.67
N GLN A 189 -4.55 -12.94 1.83
CA GLN A 189 -4.27 -13.55 3.14
C GLN A 189 -2.96 -13.01 3.75
N THR A 190 -1.90 -12.93 2.96
CA THR A 190 -0.57 -12.40 3.38
C THR A 190 -0.70 -10.97 3.88
N GLU A 191 -1.42 -10.11 3.17
CA GLU A 191 -1.61 -8.70 3.54
C GLU A 191 -2.40 -8.57 4.84
N ARG A 192 -3.48 -9.35 5.02
CA ARG A 192 -4.24 -9.36 6.28
C ARG A 192 -3.43 -9.92 7.46
N ALA A 193 -2.66 -10.99 7.25
CA ALA A 193 -1.82 -11.58 8.30
C ALA A 193 -0.67 -10.65 8.70
N ALA A 194 0.00 -10.03 7.73
CA ALA A 194 1.07 -9.07 7.97
C ALA A 194 0.55 -7.80 8.67
N ALA A 195 -0.61 -7.27 8.26
CA ALA A 195 -1.20 -6.11 8.92
C ALA A 195 -1.65 -6.41 10.36
N ARG A 196 -2.23 -7.60 10.60
CA ARG A 196 -2.56 -8.06 11.95
C ARG A 196 -1.31 -8.17 12.83
N LEU A 197 -0.26 -8.83 12.32
CA LEU A 197 0.99 -9.02 13.04
C LEU A 197 1.69 -7.68 13.35
N LEU A 198 1.78 -6.76 12.39
CA LEU A 198 2.37 -5.44 12.61
C LEU A 198 1.60 -4.64 13.69
N ALA A 199 0.26 -4.71 13.69
CA ALA A 199 -0.56 -4.06 14.73
C ALA A 199 -0.32 -4.67 16.14
N LEU A 200 -0.09 -5.99 16.23
CA LEU A 200 0.28 -6.67 17.48
C LEU A 200 1.70 -6.28 17.95
N LEU A 201 2.67 -6.18 17.04
CA LEU A 201 4.06 -5.78 17.33
C LEU A 201 4.20 -4.29 17.68
N ASP A 202 3.22 -3.46 17.33
CA ASP A 202 3.20 -2.02 17.61
C ASP A 202 2.38 -1.63 18.85
N GLY A 203 1.91 -2.62 19.63
CA GLY A 203 1.29 -2.39 20.95
C GLY A 203 0.07 -1.47 20.92
N ALA A 204 -0.68 -1.45 19.80
CA ALA A 204 -1.79 -0.53 19.52
C ALA A 204 -1.43 0.99 19.54
N HIS A 205 -0.16 1.36 19.36
CA HIS A 205 0.30 2.76 19.28
C HIS A 205 0.94 3.14 17.94
N GLY A 206 1.47 2.16 17.21
CA GLY A 206 1.54 2.20 15.76
C GLY A 206 0.27 1.61 15.14
N GLY A 207 0.09 1.86 13.86
CA GLY A 207 -0.96 1.23 13.09
C GLY A 207 -0.58 1.19 11.63
N VAL A 208 -1.22 0.28 10.92
CA VAL A 208 -0.69 -0.25 9.67
C VAL A 208 -1.39 0.45 8.50
N PRO A 209 -0.62 0.90 7.49
CA PRO A 209 -1.22 1.45 6.28
C PRO A 209 -2.23 0.48 5.69
N ALA A 210 -3.41 1.00 5.29
CA ALA A 210 -4.42 0.19 4.61
C ALA A 210 -3.85 -0.46 3.32
N ASP A 211 -2.83 0.17 2.73
CA ASP A 211 -1.99 -0.39 1.70
C ASP A 211 -0.55 0.12 1.86
N VAL A 212 0.37 -0.76 2.24
CA VAL A 212 1.78 -0.41 2.48
C VAL A 212 2.51 -0.02 1.18
N VAL A 213 2.12 -0.60 0.04
CA VAL A 213 2.73 -0.25 -1.26
C VAL A 213 2.24 1.12 -1.72
N GLU A 214 0.96 1.41 -1.49
CA GLU A 214 0.39 2.74 -1.69
C GLU A 214 1.11 3.78 -0.83
N GLU A 215 1.31 3.52 0.47
CA GLU A 215 2.00 4.47 1.36
C GLU A 215 3.47 4.72 0.99
N LEU A 216 4.22 3.67 0.59
CA LEU A 216 5.61 3.80 0.16
C LEU A 216 5.78 4.57 -1.15
N VAL A 217 4.73 4.63 -1.99
CA VAL A 217 4.80 5.20 -3.34
C VAL A 217 4.00 6.50 -3.48
N ALA A 218 3.02 6.80 -2.62
CA ALA A 218 2.17 7.99 -2.71
C ALA A 218 2.96 9.31 -2.69
N GLY A 219 4.09 9.38 -1.96
CA GLY A 219 4.97 10.56 -1.96
C GLY A 219 5.57 10.89 -3.32
N ARG A 220 5.76 9.87 -4.18
CA ARG A 220 6.18 10.06 -5.58
C ARG A 220 5.10 10.78 -6.42
N TYR A 221 3.85 10.74 -5.99
CA TYR A 221 2.68 11.21 -6.72
C TYR A 221 1.90 12.30 -5.97
N ALA A 222 2.56 13.02 -5.06
CA ALA A 222 2.05 14.21 -4.38
C ALA A 222 0.64 14.03 -3.78
N ASP A 223 0.51 13.11 -2.82
CA ASP A 223 -0.74 12.66 -2.18
C ASP A 223 -1.70 11.81 -3.03
N VAL A 224 -1.44 11.55 -4.32
CA VAL A 224 -2.29 10.64 -5.12
C VAL A 224 -2.08 9.20 -4.64
N VAL A 225 -3.13 8.63 -4.06
CA VAL A 225 -3.14 7.26 -3.54
C VAL A 225 -3.86 6.28 -4.47
N ALA A 226 -4.85 6.72 -5.23
CA ALA A 226 -5.50 5.86 -6.24
C ALA A 226 -5.94 6.65 -7.48
N VAL A 227 -6.00 5.96 -8.62
CA VAL A 227 -6.53 6.48 -9.88
C VAL A 227 -7.52 5.47 -10.45
N HIS A 228 -8.79 5.88 -10.58
CA HIS A 228 -9.84 5.09 -11.21
C HIS A 228 -10.14 5.68 -12.61
N PRO A 229 -10.31 4.85 -13.66
CA PRO A 229 -10.54 5.34 -15.02
C PRO A 229 -11.94 5.95 -15.21
N ASP A 230 -12.88 5.66 -14.31
CA ASP A 230 -14.27 6.12 -14.35
C ASP A 230 -14.84 6.22 -12.93
N ARG A 231 -15.98 6.90 -12.77
CA ARG A 231 -16.65 7.06 -11.45
C ARG A 231 -17.25 5.75 -10.94
N VAL A 232 -17.68 4.84 -11.81
CA VAL A 232 -18.35 3.61 -11.40
C VAL A 232 -17.40 2.71 -10.63
N ARG A 233 -16.14 2.61 -11.08
CA ARG A 233 -15.08 1.89 -10.36
C ARG A 233 -14.68 2.59 -9.07
N LEU A 234 -14.54 3.91 -9.08
CA LEU A 234 -14.32 4.67 -7.84
C LEU A 234 -15.40 4.33 -6.81
N GLN A 235 -16.68 4.39 -7.16
CA GLN A 235 -17.77 4.18 -6.19
C GLN A 235 -17.93 2.73 -5.74
N ARG A 236 -17.35 1.77 -6.45
CA ARG A 236 -17.26 0.37 -6.03
C ARG A 236 -16.14 0.16 -5.00
N ASP A 237 -15.03 0.86 -5.17
CA ASP A 237 -13.81 0.70 -4.37
C ASP A 237 -13.78 1.68 -3.17
N LEU A 238 -14.44 2.84 -3.30
CA LEU A 238 -14.67 3.87 -2.29
C LEU A 238 -16.10 4.47 -2.44
N PRO A 239 -17.10 3.87 -1.79
CA PRO A 239 -18.45 4.43 -1.65
C PRO A 239 -18.47 5.85 -1.05
N VAL A 240 -19.57 6.58 -1.24
CA VAL A 240 -19.71 7.95 -0.71
C VAL A 240 -19.90 7.94 0.81
N GLU A 241 -20.44 6.86 1.34
CA GLU A 241 -20.51 6.54 2.76
C GLU A 241 -19.10 6.48 3.37
N ASP A 242 -18.20 5.71 2.77
CA ASP A 242 -16.83 5.50 3.26
C ASP A 242 -15.93 6.73 3.00
N LEU A 243 -16.24 7.50 1.95
CA LEU A 243 -15.66 8.82 1.72
C LEU A 243 -15.95 9.78 2.89
N LEU A 244 -17.17 9.76 3.40
CA LEU A 244 -17.69 10.68 4.42
C LEU A 244 -17.65 10.13 5.85
N ASP A 245 -17.09 8.94 6.08
CA ASP A 245 -16.94 8.38 7.42
C ASP A 245 -16.06 9.28 8.30
N GLY A 246 -16.53 9.55 9.53
CA GLY A 246 -15.83 10.40 10.49
C GLY A 246 -15.62 11.87 10.06
N ALA A 247 -16.28 12.34 8.99
CA ALA A 247 -16.09 13.68 8.45
C ALA A 247 -16.50 14.78 9.45
N ARG A 248 -15.58 15.72 9.68
CA ARG A 248 -15.75 16.97 10.44
C ARG A 248 -15.97 18.16 9.52
N ARG A 249 -15.45 18.11 8.28
CA ARG A 249 -15.69 19.10 7.22
C ARG A 249 -15.85 18.39 5.88
N LEU A 250 -16.79 18.87 5.07
CA LEU A 250 -16.95 18.52 3.66
C LEU A 250 -17.00 19.80 2.84
N ASP A 251 -15.96 20.01 2.03
CA ASP A 251 -15.91 21.07 1.03
C ASP A 251 -16.04 20.44 -0.35
N ALA A 252 -17.11 20.75 -1.07
CA ALA A 252 -17.42 20.09 -2.34
C ALA A 252 -17.72 21.09 -3.45
N VAL A 253 -16.99 21.02 -4.55
CA VAL A 253 -17.12 21.90 -5.72
C VAL A 253 -17.40 21.11 -7.00
N GLY A 254 -18.24 21.65 -7.87
CA GLY A 254 -18.49 21.08 -9.20
C GLY A 254 -19.79 21.57 -9.83
N ILE A 255 -20.12 21.04 -11.02
CA ILE A 255 -21.31 21.44 -11.77
C ILE A 255 -22.59 21.23 -10.95
N GLY A 256 -22.82 20.00 -10.52
CA GLY A 256 -24.04 19.59 -9.81
C GLY A 256 -23.79 18.68 -8.60
N LEU A 257 -22.54 18.52 -8.16
CA LEU A 257 -22.13 17.63 -7.06
C LEU A 257 -22.76 16.22 -7.12
N GLY A 258 -22.86 15.66 -8.33
CA GLY A 258 -23.68 14.48 -8.59
C GLY A 258 -23.28 13.24 -7.79
N MET A 259 -22.01 13.08 -7.42
CA MET A 259 -21.59 11.94 -6.58
C MET A 259 -22.27 12.00 -5.21
N LEU A 260 -22.28 13.17 -4.57
CA LEU A 260 -22.96 13.41 -3.30
C LEU A 260 -24.49 13.38 -3.46
N CYS A 261 -25.04 14.19 -4.36
CA CYS A 261 -26.50 14.38 -4.46
C CYS A 261 -27.26 13.15 -4.96
N GLN A 262 -26.63 12.27 -5.76
CA GLN A 262 -27.30 11.09 -6.32
C GLN A 262 -27.17 9.85 -5.42
N ASN A 263 -26.07 9.72 -4.67
CA ASN A 263 -25.74 8.49 -3.93
C ASN A 263 -25.86 8.66 -2.41
N TYR A 264 -25.80 9.89 -1.89
CA TYR A 264 -25.93 10.17 -0.46
C TYR A 264 -27.29 10.78 -0.12
N THR A 265 -28.13 10.01 0.59
CA THR A 265 -29.53 10.40 0.83
C THR A 265 -29.64 11.68 1.67
N GLY A 266 -30.70 12.46 1.45
CA GLY A 266 -30.97 13.66 2.27
C GLY A 266 -31.11 13.37 3.77
N LYS A 267 -31.55 12.16 4.17
CA LYS A 267 -31.58 11.75 5.59
C LYS A 267 -30.17 11.59 6.15
N ARG A 268 -29.24 11.03 5.37
CA ARG A 268 -27.82 10.89 5.78
C ARG A 268 -27.08 12.24 5.76
N LEU A 269 -27.35 13.13 4.81
CA LEU A 269 -26.82 14.51 4.84
C LEU A 269 -27.28 15.28 6.10
N VAL A 270 -28.57 15.18 6.47
CA VAL A 270 -29.09 15.78 7.71
C VAL A 270 -28.37 15.19 8.93
N ARG A 271 -28.17 13.86 8.97
CA ARG A 271 -27.45 13.19 10.05
C ARG A 271 -26.01 13.69 10.16
N LEU A 272 -25.25 13.68 9.06
CA LEU A 272 -23.85 14.08 9.00
C LEU A 272 -23.63 15.50 9.55
N ALA A 273 -24.44 16.47 9.12
CA ALA A 273 -24.34 17.84 9.62
C ALA A 273 -24.85 17.98 11.07
N SER A 274 -25.83 17.17 11.49
CA SER A 274 -26.31 17.13 12.89
C SER A 274 -25.30 16.50 13.86
N GLU A 275 -24.41 15.63 13.37
CA GLU A 275 -23.28 15.05 14.10
C GLU A 275 -22.08 16.01 14.18
N GLY A 276 -22.19 17.23 13.63
CA GLY A 276 -21.22 18.30 13.77
C GLY A 276 -20.34 18.56 12.53
N CYS A 277 -20.54 17.82 11.44
CA CYS A 277 -19.81 18.07 10.20
C CYS A 277 -20.20 19.43 9.59
N ARG A 278 -19.21 20.29 9.33
CA ARG A 278 -19.39 21.50 8.53
C ARG A 278 -19.44 21.14 7.06
N VAL A 279 -20.38 21.70 6.29
CA VAL A 279 -20.60 21.35 4.89
C VAL A 279 -20.66 22.62 4.05
N ARG A 280 -19.76 22.75 3.08
CA ARG A 280 -19.71 23.86 2.12
C ARG A 280 -19.87 23.31 0.70
N LEU A 281 -21.02 23.56 0.10
CA LEU A 281 -21.36 23.06 -1.24
C LEU A 281 -21.34 24.19 -2.27
N LEU A 282 -20.45 24.07 -3.26
CA LEU A 282 -20.25 25.04 -4.32
C LEU A 282 -20.67 24.47 -5.68
N PHE A 283 -21.81 24.94 -6.18
CA PHE A 283 -22.42 24.50 -7.44
C PHE A 283 -22.10 25.47 -8.58
N LEU A 284 -22.09 24.98 -9.82
CA LEU A 284 -22.10 25.89 -10.96
C LEU A 284 -23.47 26.59 -11.04
N ASN A 285 -23.51 27.91 -11.24
CA ASN A 285 -24.78 28.63 -11.39
C ASN A 285 -25.57 28.07 -12.59
N PRO A 286 -26.80 27.53 -12.41
CA PRO A 286 -27.59 26.91 -13.48
C PRO A 286 -27.93 27.88 -14.62
N ALA A 287 -27.97 29.19 -14.35
CA ALA A 287 -28.26 30.22 -15.36
C ALA A 287 -27.03 30.69 -16.17
N SER A 288 -25.81 30.34 -15.74
CA SER A 288 -24.54 30.86 -16.28
C SER A 288 -24.31 30.53 -17.76
N SER A 289 -23.40 31.29 -18.39
CA SER A 289 -22.89 30.99 -19.73
C SER A 289 -22.04 29.71 -19.76
N ALA A 290 -21.37 29.39 -18.64
CA ALA A 290 -20.57 28.18 -18.45
C ALA A 290 -21.41 26.90 -18.59
N VAL A 291 -22.60 26.83 -17.99
CA VAL A 291 -23.55 25.71 -18.18
C VAL A 291 -23.86 25.52 -19.67
N ARG A 292 -24.24 26.60 -20.38
CA ARG A 292 -24.61 26.56 -21.81
C ARG A 292 -23.42 26.21 -22.72
N ARG A 293 -22.19 26.51 -22.30
CA ARG A 293 -20.97 26.05 -23.00
C ARG A 293 -20.77 24.56 -22.77
N ARG A 294 -20.93 24.09 -21.53
CA ARG A 294 -20.77 22.67 -21.18
C ARG A 294 -21.84 21.77 -21.80
N GLU A 295 -23.08 22.23 -21.93
CA GLU A 295 -24.15 21.54 -22.65
C GLU A 295 -23.75 21.29 -24.13
N ARG A 296 -23.21 22.32 -24.80
CA ARG A 296 -22.71 22.20 -26.18
C ARG A 296 -21.49 21.30 -26.33
N GLU A 297 -20.60 21.28 -25.34
CA GLU A 297 -19.43 20.39 -25.32
C GLU A 297 -19.82 18.91 -25.20
N LEU A 298 -20.84 18.62 -24.39
CA LEU A 298 -21.34 17.27 -24.12
C LEU A 298 -22.39 16.80 -25.13
N GLY A 299 -22.89 17.68 -26.02
CA GLY A 299 -23.94 17.35 -26.98
C GLY A 299 -25.31 17.07 -26.36
N ILE A 300 -25.57 17.58 -25.15
CA ILE A 300 -26.83 17.40 -24.42
C ILE A 300 -27.82 18.53 -24.69
N GLY A 301 -29.10 18.30 -24.38
CA GLY A 301 -30.16 19.26 -24.68
C GLY A 301 -30.01 20.58 -23.92
N ARG A 302 -30.40 21.67 -24.57
CA ARG A 302 -30.31 23.02 -23.99
C ARG A 302 -31.13 23.11 -22.70
N GLY A 303 -30.49 23.53 -21.61
CA GLY A 303 -31.09 23.63 -20.28
C GLY A 303 -31.32 22.29 -19.58
N GLU A 304 -30.84 21.15 -20.09
CA GLU A 304 -30.85 19.88 -19.36
C GLU A 304 -29.89 19.90 -18.17
N LEU A 305 -28.68 20.42 -18.37
CA LEU A 305 -27.68 20.50 -17.31
C LEU A 305 -28.08 21.54 -16.26
N GLY A 306 -28.59 22.70 -16.70
CA GLY A 306 -29.14 23.72 -15.81
C GLY A 306 -30.21 23.17 -14.87
N ARG A 307 -31.21 22.47 -15.41
CA ARG A 307 -32.27 21.81 -14.61
C ARG A 307 -31.72 20.73 -13.68
N ALA A 308 -30.74 19.93 -14.12
CA ALA A 308 -30.13 18.89 -13.28
C ALA A 308 -29.40 19.50 -12.07
N VAL A 309 -28.70 20.62 -12.26
CA VAL A 309 -28.04 21.36 -11.18
C VAL A 309 -29.06 22.01 -10.24
N GLU A 310 -30.09 22.65 -10.78
CA GLU A 310 -31.17 23.26 -10.01
C GLU A 310 -31.90 22.24 -9.12
N MET A 311 -32.21 21.03 -9.62
CA MET A 311 -32.80 19.95 -8.82
C MET A 311 -31.89 19.53 -7.66
N ASN A 312 -30.57 19.46 -7.87
CA ASN A 312 -29.61 19.11 -6.82
C ASN A 312 -29.48 20.22 -5.76
N ILE A 313 -29.47 21.50 -6.18
CA ILE A 313 -29.54 22.66 -5.27
C ILE A 313 -30.82 22.59 -4.42
N MET A 314 -31.98 22.32 -5.04
CA MET A 314 -33.26 22.19 -4.34
C MET A 314 -33.35 20.96 -3.43
N HIS A 315 -32.57 19.90 -3.69
CA HIS A 315 -32.39 18.78 -2.75
C HIS A 315 -31.59 19.23 -1.53
N VAL A 316 -30.43 19.87 -1.70
CA VAL A 316 -29.61 20.27 -0.55
C VAL A 316 -30.19 21.46 0.23
N ARG A 317 -30.97 22.35 -0.38
CA ARG A 317 -31.78 23.36 0.35
C ARG A 317 -32.80 22.70 1.29
N ARG A 318 -33.47 21.61 0.86
CA ARG A 318 -34.37 20.82 1.73
C ARG A 318 -33.64 20.05 2.84
N VAL A 319 -32.36 19.75 2.67
CA VAL A 319 -31.49 19.23 3.75
C VAL A 319 -31.22 20.34 4.76
N ARG A 320 -30.70 21.48 4.30
CA ARG A 320 -30.38 22.65 5.13
C ARG A 320 -31.56 23.12 5.99
N ALA A 321 -32.76 23.20 5.39
CA ALA A 321 -34.00 23.60 6.08
C ALA A 321 -34.44 22.65 7.22
N ARG A 322 -33.84 21.45 7.34
CA ARG A 322 -34.11 20.49 8.42
C ARG A 322 -33.07 20.50 9.53
N LEU A 323 -32.00 21.29 9.39
CA LEU A 323 -30.94 21.42 10.40
C LEU A 323 -31.33 22.46 11.45
N ARG A 324 -30.87 22.24 12.69
CA ARG A 324 -31.01 23.22 13.78
C ARG A 324 -30.06 24.40 13.58
N ASP A 325 -28.82 24.10 13.24
CA ASP A 325 -27.83 25.08 12.78
C ASP A 325 -27.77 25.04 11.25
N GLN A 326 -28.22 26.13 10.60
CA GLN A 326 -28.14 26.28 9.14
C GLN A 326 -26.86 26.97 8.67
N GLY A 327 -25.98 27.39 9.61
CA GLY A 327 -24.65 27.93 9.35
C GLY A 327 -23.62 26.83 9.14
N SER A 328 -23.80 25.65 9.76
CA SER A 328 -22.99 24.45 9.48
C SER A 328 -23.18 23.87 8.07
N PHE A 329 -24.15 24.35 7.28
CA PHE A 329 -24.45 23.86 5.94
C PHE A 329 -24.66 25.03 4.97
N GLU A 330 -23.58 25.45 4.31
CA GLU A 330 -23.58 26.53 3.33
C GLU A 330 -23.74 26.01 1.89
N ILE A 331 -24.52 26.74 1.09
CA ILE A 331 -24.76 26.44 -0.33
C ILE A 331 -24.45 27.72 -1.12
N ARG A 332 -23.52 27.63 -2.07
CA ARG A 332 -23.09 28.74 -2.91
C ARG A 332 -23.04 28.36 -4.39
N VAL A 333 -23.00 29.37 -5.26
CA VAL A 333 -22.84 29.22 -6.71
C VAL A 333 -21.70 30.07 -7.26
N PHE A 334 -20.99 29.54 -8.26
CA PHE A 334 -19.98 30.25 -9.07
C PHE A 334 -20.39 30.31 -10.55
N ASP A 335 -19.85 31.27 -11.30
CA ASP A 335 -20.21 31.50 -12.72
C ASP A 335 -19.16 31.01 -13.73
N GLU A 336 -17.98 30.57 -13.27
CA GLU A 336 -16.85 30.21 -14.11
C GLU A 336 -16.96 28.85 -14.80
N LEU A 337 -16.11 28.62 -15.81
CA LEU A 337 -16.04 27.31 -16.46
C LEU A 337 -15.46 26.26 -15.49
N PRO A 338 -16.21 25.21 -15.15
CA PRO A 338 -15.78 24.20 -14.19
C PRO A 338 -14.63 23.36 -14.78
N ARG A 339 -13.49 23.31 -14.08
CA ARG A 339 -12.30 22.53 -14.51
C ARG A 339 -12.30 21.10 -13.95
N PHE A 340 -12.77 20.95 -12.72
CA PHE A 340 -12.88 19.67 -12.00
C PHE A 340 -14.11 19.67 -11.08
N THR A 341 -14.49 18.51 -10.58
CA THR A 341 -15.26 18.38 -9.34
C THR A 341 -14.36 17.80 -8.26
N ALA A 342 -14.44 18.35 -7.05
CA ALA A 342 -13.73 17.84 -5.90
C ALA A 342 -14.71 17.62 -4.73
N TYR A 343 -14.43 16.61 -3.92
CA TYR A 343 -15.01 16.38 -2.61
C TYR A 343 -13.83 16.27 -1.65
N LEU A 344 -13.63 17.28 -0.83
CA LEU A 344 -12.52 17.43 0.10
C LEU A 344 -13.06 17.20 1.51
N VAL A 345 -12.56 16.18 2.19
CA VAL A 345 -13.08 15.72 3.47
C VAL A 345 -12.00 15.86 4.52
N GLU A 346 -12.25 16.65 5.56
CA GLU A 346 -11.47 16.61 6.80
C GLU A 346 -12.22 15.76 7.82
N GLY A 347 -11.52 14.87 8.52
CA GLY A 347 -12.17 14.05 9.55
C GLY A 347 -11.37 12.82 9.95
N GLN A 348 -11.61 12.34 11.16
CA GLN A 348 -10.94 11.16 11.71
C GLN A 348 -11.78 9.92 11.40
N ARG A 349 -11.30 9.09 10.48
CA ARG A 349 -12.00 7.89 10.03
C ARG A 349 -12.01 6.80 11.11
N THR A 350 -13.10 6.04 11.15
CA THR A 350 -13.29 4.91 12.06
C THR A 350 -12.66 3.63 11.52
N THR A 351 -12.67 3.46 10.18
CA THR A 351 -12.06 2.33 9.48
C THR A 351 -10.75 2.73 8.79
N GLY A 352 -9.71 2.91 9.59
CA GLY A 352 -8.32 3.03 9.17
C GLY A 352 -7.45 2.62 10.34
N ALA A 353 -6.69 1.52 10.21
CA ALA A 353 -6.13 0.76 11.33
C ALA A 353 -4.89 1.41 11.97
N GLY A 354 -5.05 2.63 12.47
CA GLY A 354 -3.99 3.44 13.09
C GLY A 354 -2.88 3.83 12.11
N GLY A 355 -1.86 4.51 12.64
CA GLY A 355 -0.71 4.96 11.85
C GLY A 355 -0.20 6.30 12.36
N ARG A 356 1.13 6.44 12.46
CA ARG A 356 1.78 7.63 13.05
C ARG A 356 1.37 8.91 12.32
N ARG A 357 0.50 9.71 12.96
CA ARG A 357 0.45 11.18 12.86
C ARG A 357 0.29 11.76 11.43
N ARG A 358 -0.22 10.99 10.47
CA ARG A 358 -0.59 11.47 9.12
C ARG A 358 -2.04 11.93 9.08
N SER A 359 -2.37 12.80 8.13
CA SER A 359 -3.74 13.29 8.02
C SER A 359 -4.67 12.19 7.54
N THR A 360 -5.83 12.07 8.19
CA THR A 360 -6.92 11.18 7.77
C THR A 360 -7.80 11.81 6.69
N ASP A 361 -7.47 13.03 6.26
CA ASP A 361 -8.19 13.77 5.25
C ASP A 361 -8.10 13.11 3.87
N LEU A 362 -9.20 13.17 3.12
CA LEU A 362 -9.30 12.59 1.78
C LEU A 362 -9.87 13.58 0.78
N GLY A 363 -9.27 13.64 -0.40
CA GLY A 363 -9.81 14.31 -1.57
C GLY A 363 -10.24 13.30 -2.63
N VAL A 364 -11.38 13.53 -3.27
CA VAL A 364 -11.76 12.86 -4.52
C VAL A 364 -11.92 13.91 -5.59
N VAL A 365 -11.07 13.87 -6.62
CA VAL A 365 -11.04 14.86 -7.70
C VAL A 365 -11.29 14.21 -9.06
N GLN A 366 -12.19 14.77 -9.85
CA GLN A 366 -12.43 14.33 -11.23
C GLN A 366 -12.34 15.52 -12.20
N PRO A 367 -11.45 15.50 -13.22
CA PRO A 367 -11.39 16.55 -14.23
C PRO A 367 -12.60 16.51 -15.17
N TYR A 368 -13.06 17.68 -15.63
CA TYR A 368 -14.09 17.78 -16.67
C TYR A 368 -13.48 17.70 -18.06
N LEU A 369 -13.27 16.47 -18.55
CA LEU A 369 -12.78 16.24 -19.91
C LEU A 369 -13.78 16.79 -20.94
N ARG A 370 -13.29 17.30 -22.08
CA ARG A 370 -14.11 18.01 -23.09
C ARG A 370 -15.37 17.27 -23.55
N ARG A 371 -15.31 15.93 -23.69
CA ARG A 371 -16.39 15.09 -24.24
C ARG A 371 -16.92 14.03 -23.27
N ALA A 372 -16.41 13.96 -22.04
CA ALA A 372 -16.83 12.97 -21.05
C ALA A 372 -17.80 13.60 -20.05
N ARG A 373 -18.86 12.87 -19.69
CA ARG A 373 -19.71 13.17 -18.53
C ARG A 373 -18.94 12.83 -17.25
N GLY A 374 -19.32 13.42 -16.12
CA GLY A 374 -18.61 13.19 -14.85
C GLY A 374 -18.59 11.72 -14.34
N ILE A 375 -19.44 10.85 -14.91
CA ILE A 375 -19.40 9.40 -14.66
C ILE A 375 -18.31 8.68 -15.49
N GLU A 376 -17.99 9.20 -16.67
CA GLU A 376 -16.98 8.71 -17.62
C GLU A 376 -15.59 9.36 -17.40
N SER A 377 -15.52 10.47 -16.64
CA SER A 377 -14.26 11.08 -16.24
C SER A 377 -13.49 10.18 -15.26
N PRO A 378 -12.15 10.11 -15.37
CA PRO A 378 -11.32 9.48 -14.35
C PRO A 378 -11.45 10.19 -13.00
N ALA A 379 -11.05 9.49 -11.94
CA ALA A 379 -11.04 10.00 -10.58
C ALA A 379 -9.66 9.78 -9.94
N LEU A 380 -9.14 10.83 -9.31
CA LEU A 380 -7.98 10.79 -8.44
C LEU A 380 -8.47 10.75 -7.00
N VAL A 381 -7.93 9.82 -6.21
CA VAL A 381 -8.08 9.82 -4.76
C VAL A 381 -6.79 10.38 -4.17
N LEU A 382 -6.93 11.40 -3.33
CA LEU A 382 -5.86 12.11 -2.65
C LEU A 382 -5.96 11.85 -1.15
N ARG A 383 -4.84 11.68 -0.44
CA ARG A 383 -4.83 11.54 1.03
C ARG A 383 -3.80 12.47 1.64
N GLY A 384 -4.21 13.30 2.61
CA GLY A 384 -3.35 14.37 3.12
C GLY A 384 -2.10 13.85 3.81
N GLY A 385 -0.92 14.36 3.43
CA GLY A 385 0.36 13.91 3.99
C GLY A 385 0.71 12.47 3.61
N ALA A 386 0.17 11.96 2.50
CA ALA A 386 0.55 10.68 1.94
C ALA A 386 1.87 10.83 1.16
N GLY A 387 2.95 11.03 1.94
CA GLY A 387 4.31 11.09 1.46
C GLY A 387 4.93 12.48 1.36
N GLN A 388 4.48 13.43 2.18
CA GLN A 388 5.39 14.51 2.60
C GLN A 388 6.55 13.87 3.40
N GLU A 389 7.78 14.00 2.89
CA GLU A 389 8.97 13.65 3.64
C GLU A 389 9.09 14.52 4.90
N SER A 390 9.68 14.00 5.98
CA SER A 390 9.86 14.73 7.23
C SER A 390 10.77 15.95 7.02
N GLY A 391 10.17 17.12 6.82
CA GLY A 391 10.87 18.38 6.51
C GLY A 391 10.61 18.94 5.11
N GLY A 392 9.85 18.25 4.26
CA GLY A 392 9.41 18.77 2.96
C GLY A 392 8.49 19.98 3.10
N THR A 393 8.78 21.06 2.38
CA THR A 393 8.03 22.33 2.44
C THR A 393 6.99 22.51 1.33
N GLU A 394 6.91 21.60 0.35
CA GLU A 394 5.95 21.69 -0.74
C GLU A 394 4.57 21.13 -0.35
N PRO A 395 3.46 21.80 -0.70
CA PRO A 395 2.12 21.29 -0.48
C PRO A 395 1.80 20.15 -1.45
N GLY A 396 1.25 19.05 -0.92
CA GLY A 396 0.73 17.96 -1.73
C GLY A 396 -0.57 18.34 -2.45
N LEU A 397 -1.03 17.52 -3.41
CA LEU A 397 -2.15 17.90 -4.26
C LEU A 397 -3.46 18.12 -3.49
N LEU A 398 -3.64 17.50 -2.31
CA LEU A 398 -4.83 17.75 -1.51
C LEU A 398 -4.93 19.22 -1.07
N GLU A 399 -3.82 19.81 -0.64
CA GLU A 399 -3.76 21.23 -0.24
C GLU A 399 -3.94 22.15 -1.44
N VAL A 400 -3.33 21.84 -2.59
CA VAL A 400 -3.55 22.61 -3.83
C VAL A 400 -5.04 22.68 -4.20
N TYR A 401 -5.79 21.57 -4.08
CA TYR A 401 -7.23 21.60 -4.33
C TYR A 401 -8.06 22.28 -3.22
N ARG A 402 -7.53 22.38 -1.99
CA ARG A 402 -8.12 23.19 -0.90
C ARG A 402 -7.95 24.68 -1.17
N GLU A 403 -6.76 25.11 -1.57
CA GLU A 403 -6.48 26.51 -1.96
C GLU A 403 -7.38 26.93 -3.14
N GLU A 404 -7.47 26.11 -4.19
CA GLU A 404 -8.39 26.34 -5.31
C GLU A 404 -9.87 26.37 -4.88
N PHE A 405 -10.27 25.55 -3.89
CA PHE A 405 -11.62 25.62 -3.32
C PHE A 405 -11.86 26.96 -2.60
N GLU A 406 -10.95 27.42 -1.75
CA GLU A 406 -11.12 28.67 -1.00
C GLU A 406 -11.15 29.89 -1.93
N GLY A 407 -10.35 29.90 -3.00
CA GLY A 407 -10.42 30.92 -4.05
C GLY A 407 -11.81 30.97 -4.70
N LEU A 408 -12.29 29.83 -5.23
CA LEU A 408 -13.63 29.72 -5.80
C LEU A 408 -14.75 30.02 -4.79
N TRP A 409 -14.54 29.75 -3.50
CA TRP A 409 -15.48 30.03 -2.42
C TRP A 409 -15.57 31.54 -2.11
N GLY A 410 -14.44 32.25 -2.15
CA GLY A 410 -14.36 33.70 -1.98
C GLY A 410 -15.14 34.46 -3.06
N ASP A 411 -15.01 34.04 -4.32
CA ASP A 411 -15.69 34.67 -5.47
C ASP A 411 -17.14 34.19 -5.68
N SER A 412 -17.59 33.21 -4.90
CA SER A 412 -18.93 32.62 -5.02
C SER A 412 -20.05 33.44 -4.34
N ARG A 413 -21.29 33.24 -4.79
CA ARG A 413 -22.49 33.89 -4.23
C ARG A 413 -23.34 32.89 -3.42
N PRO A 414 -23.87 33.26 -2.24
CA PRO A 414 -24.76 32.40 -1.49
C PRO A 414 -26.08 32.14 -2.22
N VAL A 415 -26.61 30.92 -2.08
CA VAL A 415 -27.96 30.57 -2.50
C VAL A 415 -28.92 30.83 -1.34
N SER A 416 -29.83 31.78 -1.53
CA SER A 416 -30.99 32.01 -0.66
C SER A 416 -31.98 30.86 -0.72
#